data_AF-A0A559IYD9-F1
#
_entry.id   AF-A0A559IYD9-F1
#
_cell.length_a   1.000
_cell.length_b   1.000
_cell.length_c   1.000
_cell.angle_alpha   90.00
_cell.angle_beta   90.00
_cell.angle_gamma   90.00
#
_symmetry.space_group_name_H-M   'P 1'
#
loop_
_entity.id
_entity.type
_entity.pdbx_description
1 polymer ?
#
loop_
_entity_poly.entity_id
_entity_poly.type
_entity_poly.pdbx_seq_one_letter_code
_entity_poly.pdbx_strand_id
1 'polypeptide(L)' 'MEDRNIHETQRTADNSELIDSSTTSTLEDAQRIEGIGKTQKIVFSVLPKPVRIFGYFFITIIVLFAVFALLSSWF' A
#
# COMPACT_ATOMS: atom_id res chain seq x y z
N MET A 1 -19.87 -41.35 5.84
CA MET A 1 -19.09 -40.24 6.39
C MET A 1 -18.08 -39.90 5.33
N GLU A 2 -18.26 -38.80 4.61
CA GLU A 2 -17.44 -38.43 3.46
C GLU A 2 -16.42 -37.37 3.91
N ASP A 3 -15.15 -37.76 3.90
CA ASP A 3 -14.04 -36.87 4.26
C ASP A 3 -13.86 -35.83 3.15
N ARG A 4 -14.17 -34.57 3.45
CA ARG A 4 -13.87 -33.45 2.57
C ARG A 4 -12.37 -33.19 2.64
N ASN A 5 -11.62 -33.80 1.72
CA ASN A 5 -10.19 -33.59 1.57
C ASN A 5 -9.93 -32.17 1.04
N ILE A 6 -9.78 -31.23 1.96
CA ILE A 6 -9.36 -29.86 1.67
C ILE A 6 -7.84 -29.90 1.59
N HIS A 7 -7.29 -29.81 0.37
CA HIS A 7 -5.85 -29.76 0.19
C HIS A 7 -5.30 -28.41 0.67
N GLU A 8 -4.10 -28.39 1.26
CA GLU A 8 -3.45 -27.17 1.76
C GLU A 8 -3.24 -26.09 0.68
N THR A 9 -3.33 -26.47 -0.60
CA THR A 9 -3.24 -25.59 -1.77
C THR A 9 -4.59 -24.98 -2.17
N GLN A 10 -5.70 -25.40 -1.55
CA GLN A 10 -7.02 -24.86 -1.81
C GLN A 10 -7.16 -23.52 -1.10
N ARG A 11 -6.88 -22.42 -1.82
CA ARG A 11 -7.20 -21.07 -1.37
C ARG A 11 -8.71 -21.01 -1.15
N THR A 12 -9.13 -20.96 0.10
CA THR A 12 -10.48 -20.51 0.47
C THR A 12 -10.65 -19.14 -0.17
N ALA A 13 -11.70 -18.97 -0.98
CA ALA A 13 -12.09 -17.67 -1.50
C ALA A 13 -12.42 -16.78 -0.29
N ASP A 14 -11.40 -16.09 0.19
CA ASP A 14 -11.50 -15.12 1.26
C ASP A 14 -12.36 -13.97 0.75
N ASN A 15 -13.27 -13.50 1.58
CA ASN A 15 -14.39 -12.60 1.26
C ASN A 15 -13.93 -11.15 0.96
N SER A 16 -12.80 -10.99 0.29
CA SER A 16 -12.15 -9.73 -0.05
C SER A 16 -12.52 -9.23 -1.47
N GLU A 17 -13.47 -9.91 -2.13
CA GLU A 17 -13.86 -9.61 -3.52
C GLU A 17 -14.92 -8.48 -3.61
N LEU A 18 -15.40 -7.94 -2.48
CA LEU A 18 -16.51 -6.98 -2.47
C LEU A 18 -16.12 -5.49 -2.36
N ILE A 19 -14.82 -5.15 -2.36
CA ILE A 19 -14.39 -3.73 -2.31
C ILE A 19 -13.19 -3.51 -3.24
N ASP A 20 -13.41 -3.41 -4.55
CA ASP A 20 -12.60 -2.56 -5.48
C ASP A 20 -13.01 -2.82 -6.95
N SER A 21 -14.27 -2.53 -7.29
CA SER A 21 -14.78 -2.65 -8.68
C SER A 21 -14.58 -1.39 -9.54
N SER A 22 -13.66 -0.48 -9.19
CA SER A 22 -13.51 0.79 -9.93
C SER A 22 -12.16 1.03 -10.64
N THR A 23 -11.15 0.17 -10.44
CA THR A 23 -9.89 0.26 -11.19
C THR A 23 -9.28 -1.12 -11.38
N THR A 24 -9.89 -1.95 -12.23
CA THR A 24 -9.27 -3.22 -12.65
C THR A 24 -7.99 -2.86 -13.41
N SER A 25 -6.84 -3.04 -12.77
CA SER A 25 -5.53 -2.76 -13.34
C SER A 25 -5.25 -3.81 -14.41
N THR A 26 -5.06 -3.40 -15.67
CA THR A 26 -4.65 -4.30 -16.77
C THR A 26 -3.32 -5.01 -16.52
N LEU A 27 -2.57 -4.57 -15.51
CA LEU A 27 -1.32 -5.15 -15.05
C LEU A 27 -1.51 -6.20 -13.95
N GLU A 28 -2.71 -6.36 -13.37
CA GLU A 28 -2.95 -7.31 -12.28
C GLU A 28 -2.73 -8.77 -12.71
N ASP A 29 -3.16 -9.12 -13.93
CA ASP A 29 -2.89 -10.45 -14.50
C ASP A 29 -1.40 -10.66 -14.79
N ALA A 30 -0.70 -9.64 -15.28
CA ALA A 30 0.74 -9.70 -15.51
C ALA A 30 1.52 -9.86 -14.19
N GLN A 31 1.16 -9.08 -13.16
CA GLN A 31 1.72 -9.15 -11.82
C GLN A 31 1.46 -10.51 -11.13
N ARG A 32 0.28 -11.11 -11.40
CA ARG A 32 -0.05 -12.45 -10.91
C ARG A 32 0.87 -13.52 -11.51
N ILE A 33 1.19 -13.42 -12.80
CA ILE A 33 2.10 -14.35 -13.49
C ILE A 33 3.53 -14.19 -12.98
N GLU A 34 3.96 -12.96 -12.72
CA GLU A 34 5.30 -12.64 -12.22
C GLU A 34 5.49 -12.98 -10.73
N GLY A 35 4.42 -13.35 -10.00
CA GLY A 35 4.46 -13.66 -8.57
C GLY A 35 4.68 -12.43 -7.68
N ILE A 36 4.70 -11.24 -8.26
CA ILE A 36 4.77 -9.95 -7.58
C ILE A 36 3.35 -9.63 -7.15
N GLY A 37 2.92 -10.18 -6.01
CA GLY A 37 1.56 -10.02 -5.51
C GLY A 37 1.08 -8.55 -5.51
N LYS A 38 -0.25 -8.36 -5.53
CA LYS A 38 -0.91 -7.05 -5.61
C LYS A 38 -0.19 -6.00 -4.77
N THR A 39 0.17 -4.88 -5.41
CA THR A 39 0.81 -3.74 -4.73
C THR A 39 -0.07 -3.31 -3.55
N GLN A 40 0.40 -3.53 -2.33
CA GLN A 40 -0.33 -3.11 -1.14
C GLN A 40 -0.24 -1.60 -1.01
N LYS A 41 -1.40 -0.93 -0.92
CA LYS A 41 -1.44 0.51 -0.62
C LYS A 41 -0.79 0.74 0.74
N ILE A 42 0.16 1.66 0.81
CA ILE A 42 0.85 1.99 2.07
C ILE A 42 -0.13 2.76 2.95
N VAL A 43 -0.66 2.11 3.97
CA VAL A 43 -1.52 2.75 4.97
C VAL A 43 -0.64 3.34 6.08
N PHE A 44 -0.44 4.66 6.08
CA PHE A 44 0.39 5.34 7.08
C PHE A 44 -0.05 5.11 8.53
N SER A 45 -1.33 4.76 8.74
CA SER A 45 -1.88 4.45 10.07
C SER A 45 -1.35 3.15 10.68
N VAL A 46 -0.90 2.19 9.87
CA VAL A 46 -0.40 0.89 10.38
C VAL A 46 1.10 0.87 10.60
N LEU A 47 1.81 1.95 10.26
CA LEU A 47 3.25 2.02 10.44
C LEU A 47 3.62 2.03 11.93
N PRO A 48 4.74 1.37 12.31
CA PRO A 48 5.27 1.45 13.67
C PRO A 48 5.48 2.91 14.08
N LYS A 49 5.13 3.24 15.33
CA LYS A 49 5.24 4.59 15.90
C LYS A 49 6.56 5.32 15.53
N PRO A 50 7.76 4.72 15.66
CA PRO A 50 9.01 5.42 15.34
C PRO A 50 9.12 5.78 13.85
N VAL A 51 8.72 4.89 12.94
CA VAL A 51 8.76 5.12 11.49
C VAL A 51 7.80 6.24 11.10
N ARG A 52 6.62 6.25 11.71
CA ARG A 52 5.61 7.28 11.48
C ARG A 52 6.10 8.66 11.91
N ILE A 53 6.73 8.76 13.08
CA ILE A 53 7.32 10.00 13.60
C ILE A 53 8.45 10.51 12.71
N PHE A 54 9.34 9.61 12.27
CA PHE A 54 10.42 9.96 11.36
C PHE A 54 9.88 10.50 10.02
N GLY A 55 8.85 9.86 9.47
CA GLY A 55 8.19 10.32 8.24
C GLY A 55 7.61 11.73 8.38
N TYR A 56 6.91 12.02 9.48
CA TYR A 56 6.39 13.37 9.72
C TYR A 56 7.51 14.40 9.89
N PHE A 57 8.56 14.07 10.65
CA PHE A 57 9.72 14.96 10.84
C PHE A 57 10.38 15.31 9.50
N PHE A 58 10.61 14.31 8.65
CA PHE A 58 11.22 14.53 7.34
C PHE A 58 10.36 15.41 6.44
N ILE A 59 9.05 15.15 6.35
CA ILE A 59 8.14 15.99 5.57
C ILE A 59 8.10 17.43 6.11
N THR A 60 8.09 17.61 7.44
CA THR A 60 8.10 18.97 8.01
C THR A 60 9.35 19.76 7.63
N ILE A 61 10.52 19.13 7.58
CA ILE A 61 11.77 19.80 7.13
C ILE A 61 11.67 20.21 5.67
N ILE A 62 11.17 19.32 4.80
CA ILE A 62 11.01 19.63 3.37
C ILE A 62 10.07 20.81 3.19
N VAL A 63 8.94 20.83 3.89
CA VAL A 63 7.98 21.94 3.83
C VAL A 63 8.64 23.23 4.31
N LEU A 64 9.39 23.19 5.42
CA LEU A 64 10.10 24.36 5.94
C LEU A 64 11.11 24.91 4.93
N PHE A 65 11.88 24.03 4.28
CA PHE A 65 12.83 24.40 3.24
C PHE A 65 12.15 25.00 2.01
N ALA A 66 11.02 24.42 1.58
CA ALA A 66 10.25 24.94 0.46
C ALA A 66 9.73 26.37 0.76
N VAL A 67 9.18 26.58 1.96
CA VAL A 67 8.74 27.92 2.40
C VAL A 67 9.91 28.89 2.48
N PHE A 68 11.04 28.47 3.04
CA PHE A 68 12.25 29.31 3.11
C PHE A 68 12.76 29.68 1.72
N ALA A 69 12.81 28.74 0.78
CA ALA A 69 13.21 28.98 -0.60
C ALA A 69 12.30 30.01 -1.29
N LEU A 70 10.98 29.88 -1.11
CA LEU A 70 10.01 30.84 -1.65
C LEU A 70 10.18 32.24 -1.05
N LEU A 71 10.40 32.33 0.26
CA LEU A 71 10.68 33.61 0.92
C LEU A 71 11.98 34.23 0.43
N SER A 72 13.04 33.42 0.27
CA SER A 72 14.33 33.90 -0.24
C SER A 72 14.28 34.32 -1.70
N SER A 73 13.36 33.78 -2.49
CA SER A 73 13.15 34.19 -3.87
C SER A 73 12.38 35.50 -4.00
N TRP A 74 11.64 35.90 -2.96
CA TRP A 74 10.84 37.13 -2.96
C TRP A 74 11.64 38.34 -2.45
N PHE A 75 12.66 38.11 -1.63
CA PHE A 75 13.57 39.15 -1.12
C PHE A 75 14.76 39.35 -2.06
#